data_AF-A0A9E6D3H6-F1
#
_entry.id   AF-A0A9E6D3H6-F1
#
_cell.length_a   1.000
_cell.length_b   1.000
_cell.length_c   1.000
_cell.angle_alpha   90.00
_cell.angle_beta   90.00
_cell.angle_gamma   90.00
#
_symmetry.space_group_name_H-M   'P 1'
#
loop_
_entity.id
_entity.type
_entity.pdbx_description
1 polymer ?
#
loop_
_entity_poly.entity_id
_entity_poly.type
_entity_poly.pdbx_seq_one_letter_code
_entity_poly.pdbx_strand_id
1 'polypeptide(L)'
;MIAITTSSNKSQFVLNFHEKVIVLSFCELLSFRNKIDQIDIVSHFYSDHNAFGIEIITLCNLQHLLILETSDLLKLKDIMHSIFTEKAEKVLY
;
A
#
# COMPACT_ATOMS: atom_id res chain seq x y z
N MET A 1 10.30 -7.60 2.55
CA MET A 1 9.33 -7.20 3.61
C MET A 1 8.78 -5.85 3.23
N ILE A 2 7.46 -5.62 3.32
CA ILE A 2 6.85 -4.32 2.99
C ILE A 2 6.64 -3.52 4.27
N ALA A 3 7.12 -2.28 4.32
CA ALA A 3 6.93 -1.38 5.45
C ALA A 3 6.95 0.08 5.00
N ILE A 4 6.23 0.94 5.72
CA ILE A 4 6.30 2.40 5.53
C ILE A 4 6.76 3.02 6.84
N THR A 5 7.79 3.86 6.78
CA THR A 5 8.35 4.56 7.93
C THR A 5 8.37 6.06 7.68
N THR A 6 8.26 6.85 8.75
CA THR A 6 8.40 8.31 8.67
C THR A 6 9.85 8.71 8.88
N SER A 7 10.37 9.59 8.03
CA SER A 7 11.68 10.20 8.24
C SER A 7 11.67 11.17 9.44
N SER A 8 12.85 11.41 10.02
CA SER A 8 13.06 12.31 11.18
C SER A 8 12.55 13.73 10.96
N ASN A 9 12.48 14.20 9.71
CA ASN A 9 11.94 15.52 9.34
C ASN A 9 10.42 15.57 9.12
N LYS A 10 9.65 14.52 9.44
CA LYS A 10 8.17 14.40 9.35
C LYS A 10 7.52 14.70 7.98
N SER A 11 8.27 15.17 6.98
CA SER A 11 7.77 15.56 5.67
C SER A 11 7.91 14.48 4.59
N GLN A 12 8.54 13.35 4.92
CA GLN A 12 8.83 12.27 3.98
C GLN A 12 8.48 10.91 4.58
N PHE A 13 7.91 10.06 3.74
CA PHE A 13 7.55 8.69 4.03
C PHE A 13 8.45 7.77 3.20
N VAL A 14 9.02 6.75 3.83
CA VAL A 14 9.89 5.79 3.17
C VAL A 14 9.15 4.47 3.07
N LEU A 15 8.74 4.12 1.85
CA LEU A 15 8.20 2.82 1.49
C LEU A 15 9.36 1.88 1.19
N ASN A 16 9.58 0.92 2.10
CA ASN A 16 10.42 -0.23 1.85
C ASN A 16 9.54 -1.30 1.18
N PHE A 17 9.71 -1.48 -0.13
CA PHE A 17 8.99 -2.48 -0.91
C PHE A 17 9.96 -3.57 -1.35
N HIS A 18 9.93 -4.71 -0.64
CA HIS A 18 10.94 -5.77 -0.72
C HIS A 18 12.37 -5.23 -0.52
N GLU A 19 13.21 -5.26 -1.55
CA GLU A 19 14.60 -4.79 -1.53
C GLU A 19 14.74 -3.38 -2.10
N LYS A 20 13.62 -2.71 -2.43
CA LYS A 20 13.61 -1.37 -2.99
C LYS A 20 13.10 -0.35 -1.98
N VAL A 21 13.84 0.75 -1.85
CA VAL A 21 13.47 1.88 -1.00
C VAL A 21 12.92 2.99 -1.89
N ILE A 22 11.71 3.45 -1.57
CA ILE A 22 11.02 4.51 -2.30
C ILE A 22 10.65 5.62 -1.32
N VAL A 23 11.06 6.85 -1.64
CA VAL A 23 10.69 8.03 -0.84
C VAL A 23 9.42 8.64 -1.44
N LEU A 24 8.43 8.88 -0.59
CA LEU A 24 7.14 9.44 -0.93
C LEU A 24 6.93 10.74 -0.14
N SER A 25 6.45 11.77 -0.83
CA SER A 25 5.77 12.89 -0.18
C SER A 25 4.42 12.45 0.38
N PHE A 26 3.81 13.28 1.24
CA PHE A 26 2.47 13.00 1.78
C PHE A 26 1.41 12.84 0.69
N CYS A 27 1.41 13.70 -0.34
CA CYS A 27 0.45 13.62 -1.44
C CYS A 27 0.62 12.35 -2.27
N GLU A 28 1.87 11.92 -2.50
CA GLU A 28 2.14 10.66 -3.18
C GLU A 28 1.67 9.46 -2.35
N LEU A 29 1.90 9.48 -1.02
CA LEU A 29 1.38 8.46 -0.11
C LEU A 29 -0.16 8.43 -0.12
N LEU A 30 -0.81 9.58 -0.06
CA LEU A 30 -2.27 9.68 -0.08
C LEU A 30 -2.85 9.17 -1.40
N SER A 31 -2.24 9.52 -2.53
CA SER A 31 -2.68 9.03 -3.83
C SER A 31 -2.43 7.53 -3.99
N PHE A 32 -1.32 7.04 -3.46
CA PHE A 32 -1.02 5.61 -3.39
C PHE A 32 -2.06 4.85 -2.56
N ARG A 33 -2.41 5.35 -1.37
CA ARG A 33 -3.49 4.81 -0.54
C ARG A 33 -4.81 4.68 -1.30
N ASN A 34 -5.22 5.75 -1.99
CA ASN A 34 -6.47 5.73 -2.77
C ASN A 34 -6.47 4.66 -3.86
N LYS A 35 -5.33 4.46 -4.55
CA LYS A 35 -5.19 3.38 -5.54
C LYS A 35 -5.31 2.00 -4.89
N ILE A 36 -4.63 1.78 -3.78
CA ILE A 36 -4.69 0.51 -3.03
C ILE A 36 -6.11 0.21 -2.53
N ASP A 37 -6.82 1.21 -2.03
CA ASP A 37 -8.19 1.05 -1.50
C ASP A 37 -9.19 0.70 -2.61
N GLN A 38 -9.00 1.21 -3.84
CA GLN A 38 -9.86 0.95 -5.00
C GLN A 38 -9.74 -0.47 -5.57
N ILE A 39 -8.64 -1.18 -5.29
CA ILE A 39 -8.46 -2.54 -5.78
C ILE A 39 -9.43 -3.48 -5.05
N ASP A 40 -10.30 -4.12 -5.84
CA ASP A 40 -11.19 -5.18 -5.38
C ASP A 40 -10.42 -6.50 -5.24
N ILE A 41 -10.03 -6.81 -4.01
CA ILE A 41 -9.29 -8.04 -3.71
C ILE A 41 -10.11 -9.31 -3.92
N VAL A 42 -11.44 -9.24 -3.87
CA VAL A 42 -12.31 -10.41 -4.09
C VAL A 42 -12.11 -10.96 -5.50
N SER A 43 -11.84 -10.06 -6.47
CA SER A 43 -11.56 -10.42 -7.85
C SER A 43 -10.32 -11.32 -8.01
N HIS A 44 -9.36 -11.28 -7.08
CA HIS A 44 -8.16 -12.15 -7.12
C HIS A 44 -8.48 -13.63 -6.85
N PHE A 45 -9.61 -13.93 -6.20
CA PHE A 45 -9.95 -15.29 -5.76
C PHE A 45 -11.07 -15.93 -6.58
N TYR A 46 -12.03 -15.12 -7.04
CA TYR A 46 -13.29 -15.63 -7.60
C TYR A 46 -13.57 -15.17 -9.03
N SER A 47 -12.72 -14.34 -9.63
CA SER A 47 -12.93 -13.82 -10.98
C SER A 47 -11.98 -14.45 -12.00
N ASP A 48 -12.49 -14.72 -13.20
CA ASP A 48 -11.67 -15.08 -14.36
C ASP A 48 -10.80 -13.90 -14.85
N HIS A 49 -11.07 -12.68 -14.37
CA HIS A 49 -10.42 -11.45 -14.82
C HIS A 49 -9.04 -11.22 -14.16
N ASN A 50 -8.84 -11.69 -12.92
CA ASN A 50 -7.53 -11.66 -12.25
C ASN A 50 -7.23 -12.98 -11.53
N ALA A 51 -7.27 -14.10 -12.27
CA ALA A 51 -7.03 -15.43 -11.73
C ALA A 51 -5.62 -15.64 -11.15
N PHE A 52 -4.65 -14.79 -11.53
CA PHE A 52 -3.28 -14.85 -11.00
C PHE A 52 -3.09 -13.99 -9.74
N GLY A 53 -4.06 -13.14 -9.41
CA GLY A 53 -4.01 -12.25 -8.25
C GLY A 53 -2.84 -11.27 -8.29
N ILE A 54 -2.54 -10.73 -9.48
CA ILE A 54 -1.46 -9.77 -9.73
C ILE A 54 -2.07 -8.42 -10.06
N GLU A 55 -1.56 -7.37 -9.43
CA GLU A 55 -1.95 -5.98 -9.67
C GLU A 55 -0.74 -5.15 -10.05
N ILE A 56 -0.87 -4.33 -11.08
CA ILE A 56 0.20 -3.45 -11.55
C ILE A 56 -0.21 -2.02 -11.26
N ILE A 57 0.56 -1.36 -10.40
CA ILE A 57 0.28 0.02 -9.99
C ILE A 57 1.47 0.92 -10.27
N THR A 58 1.18 2.10 -10.81
CA THR A 58 2.17 3.17 -10.98
C THR A 58 2.06 4.16 -9.84
N LEU A 59 3.19 4.62 -9.32
CA LEU A 59 3.21 5.80 -8.45
C LEU A 59 2.95 7.06 -9.27
N CYS A 60 2.43 8.10 -8.62
CA CYS A 60 1.90 9.28 -9.32
C CYS A 60 2.97 10.13 -10.00
N ASN A 61 4.21 10.03 -9.54
CA ASN A 61 5.36 10.63 -10.19
C ASN A 61 5.85 9.84 -11.42
N LEU A 62 5.21 8.70 -11.74
CA LEU A 62 5.57 7.77 -12.81
C LEU A 62 7.01 7.24 -12.75
N GLN A 63 7.71 7.42 -11.62
CA GLN A 63 9.08 6.96 -11.45
C GLN A 63 9.16 5.47 -11.14
N HIS A 64 8.08 4.91 -10.57
CA HIS A 64 8.04 3.53 -10.15
C HIS A 64 6.74 2.85 -10.58
N LEU A 65 6.91 1.64 -11.09
CA LEU A 65 5.87 0.66 -11.32
C LEU A 65 6.08 -0.46 -10.31
N LEU A 66 5.01 -0.81 -9.59
CA LEU A 66 5.00 -1.88 -8.60
C LEU A 66 4.13 -3.00 -9.14
N ILE A 67 4.62 -4.22 -9.01
CA ILE A 67 3.88 -5.45 -9.27
C ILE A 67 3.55 -6.01 -7.89
N LEU A 68 2.26 -6.14 -7.60
CA LEU A 68 1.76 -6.59 -6.32
C LEU A 68 1.11 -7.95 -6.49
N GLU A 69 1.54 -8.92 -5.70
CA GLU A 69 0.75 -10.13 -5.50
C GLU A 69 -0.34 -9.86 -4.45
N THR A 70 -1.33 -10.74 -4.39
CA THR A 70 -2.40 -10.69 -3.38
C THR A 70 -1.86 -10.49 -1.94
N SER A 71 -0.75 -11.14 -1.58
CA SER A 71 -0.16 -11.03 -0.25
C SER A 71 0.44 -9.64 0.04
N ASP A 72 0.98 -8.99 -0.98
CA ASP A 72 1.53 -7.63 -0.88
C ASP A 72 0.39 -6.62 -0.75
N LEU A 73 -0.68 -6.81 -1.52
CA LEU A 73 -1.87 -5.97 -1.46
C LEU A 73 -2.54 -6.01 -0.09
N LEU A 74 -2.68 -7.21 0.51
CA LEU A 74 -3.21 -7.36 1.88
C LEU A 74 -2.39 -6.56 2.89
N LYS A 75 -1.06 -6.74 2.88
CA LYS A 75 -0.15 -5.99 3.77
C LYS A 75 -0.24 -4.50 3.54
N LEU A 76 -0.32 -4.06 2.28
CA LEU A 76 -0.43 -2.65 1.95
C LEU A 76 -1.75 -2.06 2.46
N LYS A 77 -2.88 -2.75 2.29
CA LYS A 77 -4.17 -2.33 2.85
C LYS A 77 -4.09 -2.19 4.37
N ASP A 78 -3.49 -3.14 5.07
CA ASP A 78 -3.30 -3.08 6.54
C ASP A 78 -2.40 -1.91 6.97
N ILE A 79 -1.28 -1.70 6.27
CA ILE A 79 -0.35 -0.58 6.53
C ILE A 79 -1.05 0.75 6.28
N MET A 80 -1.77 0.90 5.16
CA MET A 80 -2.51 2.12 4.83
C MET A 80 -3.58 2.42 5.87
N HIS A 81 -4.36 1.41 6.25
CA HIS A 81 -5.36 1.56 7.30
C HIS A 81 -4.71 2.02 8.62
N SER A 82 -3.56 1.45 8.98
CA SER A 82 -2.84 1.81 10.21
C SER A 82 -2.22 3.21 10.20
N ILE A 83 -1.81 3.72 9.04
CA ILE A 83 -1.24 5.07 8.89
C ILE A 83 -2.32 6.14 8.96
N PHE A 84 -3.48 5.90 8.35
CA PHE A 84 -4.53 6.90 8.17
C PHE A 84 -5.67 6.82 9.19
N THR A 85 -5.72 5.77 10.01
CA THR A 85 -6.70 5.64 11.10
C THR A 85 -5.97 5.83 12.42
N GLU A 86 -6.49 6.70 13.28
CA GLU A 86 -6.03 6.75 14.67
C GLU A 86 -6.22 5.36 15.29
N LYS A 87 -5.24 4.87 16.07
CA LYS A 87 -5.42 3.67 16.90
C LYS A 87 -6.69 3.85 17.73
N ALA A 88 -7.81 3.29 17.27
CA ALA A 88 -8.88 2.91 18.18
C ALA A 88 -8.25 1.86 19.10
N GLU A 89 -8.13 2.20 20.38
CA GLU A 89 -7.78 1.24 21.42
C GLU A 89 -8.48 -0.08 21.15
N LYS A 90 -7.72 -1.18 21.24
CA LYS A 90 -8.30 -2.52 21.33
C LYS A 90 -9.28 -2.51 22.50
N VAL A 91 -10.57 -2.33 22.22
CA VAL A 91 -11.63 -2.73 23.16
C VAL A 91 -11.68 -4.25 23.08
N LEU A 92 -10.87 -4.89 23.94
CA LEU A 92 -11.02 -6.29 24.28
C LEU A 92 -12.27 -6.39 25.18
N TYR A 93 -13.32 -7.07 24.70
CA TYR A 93 -14.30 -7.70 25.56
C TYR A 93 -13.88 -9.14 25.83
#